data_AF-A0A7H1NR86-F1
#
_entry.id   AF-A0A7H1NR86-F1
#
_cell.length_a   1.000
_cell.length_b   1.000
_cell.length_c   1.000
_cell.angle_alpha   90.00
_cell.angle_beta   90.00
_cell.angle_gamma   90.00
#
_symmetry.space_group_name_H-M   'P 1'
#
loop_
_entity.id
_entity.type
_entity.pdbx_description
1 polymer ?
#
loop_
_entity_poly.entity_id
_entity_poly.type
_entity_poly.pdbx_seq_one_letter_code
_entity_poly.pdbx_strand_id
1 'polypeptide(L)'
;MEIVSEPDIRMPEEAGAYLRKLRSILRYLGTCDGNMEEGSMRADVNVSVRKAGEEFRTRCEIKNLNSVRYVMQAIEVEAQRQDGLLKRK
;
A
#
# COMPACT_ATOMS: atom_id res chain seq x y z
N MET A 1 -12.32 -8.89 -9.40
CA MET A 1 -10.93 -9.00 -9.88
C MET A 1 -10.01 -8.73 -8.72
N GLU A 2 -9.02 -9.58 -8.51
CA GLU A 2 -8.00 -9.42 -7.47
C GLU A 2 -6.65 -9.21 -8.15
N ILE A 3 -5.93 -8.17 -7.72
CA ILE A 3 -4.64 -7.77 -8.30
C ILE A 3 -3.65 -7.72 -7.16
N VAL A 4 -2.69 -8.66 -7.16
CA VAL A 4 -1.65 -8.75 -6.14
C VAL A 4 -0.34 -8.26 -6.75
N SER A 5 0.29 -7.28 -6.10
CA SER A 5 1.61 -6.79 -6.49
C SER A 5 2.71 -7.57 -5.79
N GLU A 6 3.82 -7.78 -6.49
CA GLU A 6 5.08 -8.13 -5.84
C GLU A 6 5.54 -7.02 -4.87
N PRO A 7 6.37 -7.35 -3.86
CA PRO A 7 6.82 -6.39 -2.86
C PRO A 7 7.93 -5.50 -3.42
N ASP A 8 7.66 -4.72 -4.47
CA ASP A 8 8.63 -3.86 -5.16
C ASP A 8 8.48 -2.37 -4.82
N ILE A 9 7.35 -1.98 -4.26
CA ILE A 9 7.07 -0.62 -3.81
C ILE A 9 7.91 -0.31 -2.56
N ARG A 10 8.57 0.85 -2.53
CA ARG A 10 9.51 1.24 -1.46
C ARG A 10 9.09 2.49 -0.70
N MET A 11 8.31 3.37 -1.34
CA MET A 11 7.87 4.62 -0.72
C MET A 11 6.33 4.73 -0.67
N PRO A 12 5.75 5.40 0.34
CA PRO A 12 4.31 5.65 0.38
C PRO A 12 3.79 6.34 -0.88
N GLU A 13 4.53 7.30 -1.43
CA GLU A 13 4.18 8.04 -2.64
C GLU A 13 4.09 7.12 -3.86
N GLU A 14 4.99 6.13 -3.96
CA GLU A 14 4.96 5.12 -5.01
C GLU A 14 3.71 4.24 -4.90
N ALA A 15 3.32 3.84 -3.68
CA ALA A 15 2.07 3.10 -3.47
C ALA A 15 0.86 3.93 -3.93
N GLY A 16 0.86 5.22 -3.60
CA GLY A 16 -0.18 6.14 -4.05
C GLY A 16 -0.19 6.32 -5.58
N ALA A 17 0.98 6.42 -6.21
CA ALA A 17 1.10 6.51 -7.67
C ALA A 17 0.62 5.23 -8.36
N TYR A 18 0.99 4.07 -7.81
CA TYR A 18 0.56 2.75 -8.29
C TYR A 18 -0.97 2.62 -8.28
N LEU A 19 -1.61 2.90 -7.15
CA LEU A 19 -3.08 2.82 -7.05
C LEU A 19 -3.79 3.79 -8.00
N ARG A 20 -3.29 5.03 -8.14
CA ARG A 20 -3.84 6.01 -9.09
C ARG A 20 -3.69 5.55 -10.53
N LYS A 21 -2.54 4.98 -10.89
CA LYS A 21 -2.29 4.47 -12.24
C LYS A 21 -3.16 3.26 -12.54
N LEU A 22 -3.26 2.31 -11.61
CA LEU A 22 -4.11 1.14 -11.72
C LEU A 22 -5.58 1.55 -11.92
N ARG A 23 -6.08 2.45 -11.07
CA ARG A 23 -7.41 3.05 -11.22
C ARG A 23 -7.63 3.67 -12.60
N SER A 24 -6.65 4.44 -13.10
CA SER A 24 -6.75 5.06 -14.42
C SER A 24 -6.84 4.02 -15.54
N ILE A 25 -6.10 2.91 -15.46
CA ILE A 25 -6.15 1.83 -16.45
C ILE A 25 -7.52 1.14 -16.41
N LEU A 26 -7.99 0.77 -15.22
CA LEU A 26 -9.27 0.07 -15.07
C LEU A 26 -10.47 0.91 -15.54
N ARG A 27 -10.44 2.22 -15.26
CA ARG A 27 -11.45 3.15 -15.77
C ARG A 27 -11.39 3.30 -17.28
N TYR A 28 -10.19 3.35 -17.85
CA TYR A 28 -10.01 3.44 -19.31
C TYR A 28 -10.53 2.18 -20.02
N LEU A 29 -10.35 1.01 -19.42
CA LEU A 29 -10.89 -0.26 -19.92
C LEU A 29 -12.40 -0.42 -19.69
N GLY A 30 -13.03 0.44 -18.89
CA GLY A 30 -14.46 0.38 -18.57
C GLY A 30 -14.85 -0.78 -17.65
N THR A 31 -13.88 -1.45 -17.02
CA THR A 31 -14.13 -2.65 -16.19
C THR A 31 -14.48 -2.31 -14.74
N CYS A 32 -14.11 -1.12 -14.26
CA CYS A 32 -14.35 -0.65 -12.90
C CYS A 32 -14.32 0.88 -12.84
N ASP A 33 -15.23 1.51 -12.09
CA ASP A 33 -15.25 2.97 -11.87
C ASP A 33 -14.12 3.46 -10.93
N GLY A 34 -13.53 2.54 -10.16
CA GLY A 34 -12.41 2.78 -9.26
C GLY A 34 -12.71 3.68 -8.06
N ASN A 35 -13.97 3.78 -7.64
CA ASN A 35 -14.39 4.54 -6.46
C ASN A 35 -14.04 3.79 -5.16
N MET A 36 -13.12 4.35 -4.38
CA MET A 36 -12.73 3.74 -3.10
C MET A 36 -13.72 4.02 -1.96
N GLU A 37 -14.51 5.09 -2.03
CA GLU A 37 -15.49 5.44 -0.99
C GLU A 37 -16.74 4.56 -1.06
N GLU A 38 -17.20 4.26 -2.28
CA GLU A 38 -18.30 3.33 -2.54
C GLU A 38 -17.85 1.86 -2.49
N GLY A 39 -16.53 1.62 -2.32
CA GLY A 39 -15.95 0.31 -2.14
C GLY A 39 -15.83 -0.53 -3.42
N SER A 40 -15.97 0.09 -4.60
CA SER A 40 -15.75 -0.56 -5.90
C SER A 40 -14.26 -0.80 -6.19
N MET A 41 -13.37 -0.07 -5.50
CA MET A 41 -11.94 -0.37 -5.40
C MET A 41 -11.51 -0.42 -3.93
N ARG A 42 -10.88 -1.51 -3.53
CA ARG A 42 -10.35 -1.71 -2.19
C ARG A 42 -8.86 -1.97 -2.26
N ALA A 43 -8.12 -1.56 -1.23
CA ALA A 43 -6.69 -1.80 -1.14
C ALA A 43 -6.32 -2.24 0.28
N ASP A 44 -5.77 -3.44 0.38
CA ASP A 44 -5.06 -3.89 1.57
C ASP A 44 -3.56 -3.69 1.34
N VAL A 45 -2.85 -3.25 2.37
CA VAL A 45 -1.46 -2.82 2.25
C VAL A 45 -0.57 -3.64 3.15
N ASN A 46 0.50 -4.18 2.59
CA ASN A 46 1.45 -5.05 3.27
C ASN A 46 2.78 -4.32 3.45
N VAL A 47 3.18 -4.07 4.70
CA VAL A 47 4.35 -3.26 5.05
C VAL A 47 5.33 -4.07 5.89
N SER A 48 6.62 -4.00 5.52
CA SER A 48 7.73 -4.48 6.35
C SER A 48 8.91 -3.51 6.22
N VAL A 49 9.62 -3.28 7.31
CA VAL A 49 10.82 -2.42 7.35
C VAL A 49 12.08 -3.28 7.46
N ARG A 50 13.08 -2.98 6.63
CA ARG A 50 14.40 -3.63 6.65
C ARG A 50 15.50 -2.62 6.31
N LYS A 51 16.75 -2.94 6.63
CA LYS A 51 17.89 -2.20 6.06
C LYS A 51 18.04 -2.59 4.59
N ALA A 52 18.59 -1.67 3.79
CA ALA A 52 18.84 -1.92 2.37
C ALA A 52 19.74 -3.17 2.20
N GLY A 53 19.34 -4.08 1.32
CA GLY A 53 20.07 -5.32 1.04
C GLY A 53 19.80 -6.49 2.00
N GLU A 54 19.09 -6.28 3.12
CA GLU A 54 18.71 -7.38 4.01
C GLU A 54 17.47 -8.14 3.50
N GLU A 55 17.20 -9.31 4.09
CA GLU A 55 15.98 -10.05 3.82
C GLU A 55 14.73 -9.30 4.32
N PHE A 56 13.57 -9.65 3.74
CA PHE A 56 12.30 -9.11 4.20
C PHE A 56 12.02 -9.58 5.63
N ARG A 57 11.53 -8.65 6.45
CA ARG A 57 11.21 -8.90 7.86
C ARG A 57 9.73 -9.17 8.04
N THR A 58 9.28 -9.23 9.29
CA THR A 58 7.89 -9.45 9.66
C THR A 58 6.96 -8.46 8.94
N ARG A 59 6.01 -9.01 8.18
CA ARG A 59 4.99 -8.27 7.46
C ARG A 59 3.86 -7.86 8.40
N CYS A 60 3.44 -6.61 8.32
CA CYS A 60 2.18 -6.12 8.88
C CYS A 60 1.21 -5.83 7.74
N GLU A 61 -0.03 -6.30 7.89
CA GLU A 61 -1.09 -6.10 6.91
C GLU A 61 -2.09 -5.08 7.47
N ILE A 62 -2.35 -4.03 6.70
CA ILE A 62 -3.30 -2.96 7.02
C ILE A 62 -4.49 -3.09 6.07
N LYS A 63 -5.69 -3.22 6.64
CA LYS A 63 -6.94 -3.46 5.89
C LYS A 63 -7.89 -2.27 5.97
N ASN A 64 -8.93 -2.30 5.11
CA ASN A 64 -10.04 -1.34 5.12
C ASN A 64 -9.63 0.11 4.84
N LEU A 65 -8.72 0.30 3.87
CA LEU A 65 -8.27 1.63 3.46
C LEU A 65 -9.12 2.15 2.30
N ASN A 66 -9.90 3.19 2.57
CA ASN A 66 -10.92 3.71 1.63
C ASN A 66 -10.44 4.92 0.81
N SER A 67 -9.17 5.31 0.92
CA SER A 67 -8.62 6.38 0.08
C SER A 67 -7.13 6.19 -0.17
N VAL A 68 -6.66 6.67 -1.32
CA VAL A 68 -5.22 6.68 -1.65
C VAL A 68 -4.42 7.48 -0.62
N ARG A 69 -5.00 8.56 -0.07
CA ARG A 69 -4.36 9.35 0.98
C ARG A 69 -4.15 8.53 2.25
N TYR A 70 -5.19 7.81 2.69
CA TYR A 70 -5.11 6.97 3.88
C TYR A 70 -4.17 5.79 3.69
N VAL A 71 -4.08 5.23 2.48
CA VAL A 71 -3.05 4.23 2.15
C VAL A 71 -1.66 4.78 2.41
N MET A 72 -1.32 5.95 1.86
CA MET A 72 0.02 6.54 2.05
C MET A 72 0.31 6.82 3.53
N GLN A 73 -0.64 7.43 4.24
CA GLN A 73 -0.48 7.74 5.67
C GLN A 73 -0.33 6.47 6.53
N ALA A 74 -1.10 5.42 6.23
CA ALA A 74 -1.03 4.17 6.96
C ALA A 74 0.32 3.48 6.78
N ILE A 75 0.87 3.49 5.56
CA ILE A 75 2.21 2.97 5.28
C ILE A 75 3.26 3.73 6.09
N GLU A 76 3.20 5.07 6.07
CA GLU A 76 4.18 5.92 6.74
C GLU A 76 4.17 5.71 8.27
N VAL A 77 2.99 5.72 8.87
CA VAL A 77 2.81 5.46 10.31
C VAL A 77 3.31 4.07 10.68
N GLU A 78 2.98 3.05 9.88
CA GLU A 78 3.40 1.67 10.16
C GLU A 78 4.91 1.50 10.00
N ALA A 79 5.51 2.10 8.97
CA ALA A 79 6.95 2.08 8.77
C ALA A 79 7.69 2.73 9.94
N GLN A 80 7.24 3.90 10.41
CA GLN A 80 7.81 4.58 11.57
C GLN A 80 7.64 3.75 12.85
N ARG A 81 6.48 3.11 13.04
CA ARG A 81 6.23 2.22 14.18
C ARG A 81 7.19 1.04 14.18
N GLN A 82 7.39 0.38 13.04
CA GLN A 82 8.34 -0.74 12.92
C GLN A 82 9.79 -0.30 13.14
N ASP A 83 10.21 0.84 12.58
CA ASP A 83 11.55 1.40 12.81
C ASP A 83 11.80 1.71 14.29
N GLY A 84 10.82 2.33 14.97
CA GLY A 84 10.89 2.60 16.41
C GLY A 84 11.00 1.33 17.27
N LEU A 85 10.33 0.25 16.87
CA LEU A 85 10.46 -1.06 17.55
C LEU A 85 11.84 -1.70 17.33
N LEU A 86 12.44 -1.50 16.15
CA LEU A 86 13.76 -2.02 15.83
C LEU A 86 14.87 -1.29 16.59
N LYS A 87 14.74 0.01 16.80
CA LYS A 87 15.71 0.84 17.56
C LYS A 87 15.69 0.59 19.08
N ARG A 88 14.65 -0.07 19.59
CA ARG A 88 14.49 -0.41 21.03
C ARG A 88 15.11 -1.76 21.41
N LYS A 89 15.65 -2.51 20.44
CA LYS A 89 16.39 -3.75 20.65
C LYS A 89 17.88 -3.49 20.53
#